data_AF-A0A9N8HMV2-F1
#
_entry.id   AF-A0A9N8HMV2-F1
#
_cell.length_a   1.000
_cell.length_b   1.000
_cell.length_c   1.000
_cell.angle_alpha   90.00
_cell.angle_beta   90.00
_cell.angle_gamma   90.00
#
_symmetry.space_group_name_H-M   'P 1'
#
loop_
_entity.id
_entity.type
_entity.pdbx_description
1 polymer ?
#
loop_
_entity_poly.entity_id
_entity_poly.type
_entity_poly.pdbx_seq_one_letter_code
_entity_poly.pdbx_strand_id
1 'polypeptide(L)'
;MAPPIDVAAYQLSDKHPPDKGDTYSFPPEENLWLQCHQAILGEVESMQKALEALVERRKTTAKNEPLEAWVVDCLHTVWSGHRQYLEAHHEHEEVLVGEIAKKRFQWPKEISSTHDDLDNMFKAIHDLMVNLRSAMETQNGLEADQVLERLLEKWTGYQKELTLHIELEEATIVPLVRAYMSHNEMNMLIFKMMSNVPKNELGAIVHYTGEEHIRTVTMPYQRMPSFLWNWLLKPAVDAYRLTYVASAEAVRLGIPKHSEPMPVGLISRFFKGIMGYFSVPFSVLQKVLATLAASNPTKVLKSD
;
A
#
# COMPACT_ATOMS: atom_id res chain seq x y z
N MET A 1 17.05 2.70 -14.82
CA MET A 1 17.56 2.48 -13.45
C MET A 1 18.46 3.63 -13.09
N ALA A 2 18.25 4.24 -11.92
CA ALA A 2 19.14 5.26 -11.38
C ALA A 2 20.55 4.67 -11.17
N PRO A 3 21.62 5.49 -11.25
CA PRO A 3 22.96 5.02 -10.95
C PRO A 3 23.06 4.54 -9.48
N PRO A 4 23.91 3.54 -9.19
CA PRO A 4 24.14 3.10 -7.81
C PRO A 4 24.63 4.26 -6.94
N ILE A 5 24.10 4.37 -5.73
CA ILE A 5 24.54 5.36 -4.75
C ILE A 5 25.84 4.91 -4.05
N ASP A 6 26.63 5.87 -3.58
CA ASP A 6 27.71 5.60 -2.63
C ASP A 6 27.14 5.47 -1.22
N VAL A 7 26.88 4.23 -0.78
CA VAL A 7 26.31 3.94 0.55
C VAL A 7 27.23 4.35 1.71
N ALA A 8 28.56 4.42 1.48
CA ALA A 8 29.52 4.78 2.52
C ALA A 8 29.48 6.29 2.83
N ALA A 9 29.09 7.12 1.86
CA ALA A 9 28.89 8.55 2.05
C ALA A 9 27.80 8.88 3.09
N TYR A 10 26.90 7.93 3.37
CA TYR A 10 25.83 8.08 4.36
C TYR A 10 26.16 7.47 5.73
N GLN A 11 27.36 6.91 5.92
CA GLN A 11 27.69 6.21 7.17
C GLN A 11 27.78 7.19 8.36
N LEU A 12 27.11 6.86 9.47
CA LEU A 12 27.21 7.67 10.71
C LEU A 12 28.30 7.17 11.67
N SER A 13 28.64 5.89 11.61
CA SER A 13 29.56 5.26 12.59
C SER A 13 30.11 3.93 12.09
N ASP A 14 31.36 3.62 12.45
CA ASP A 14 32.02 2.33 12.15
C ASP A 14 31.38 1.13 12.87
N LYS A 15 30.57 1.37 13.89
CA LYS A 15 29.81 0.30 14.58
C LYS A 15 28.72 -0.34 13.72
N HIS A 16 28.31 0.34 12.67
CA HIS A 16 27.25 -0.10 11.76
C HIS A 16 27.76 0.06 10.32
N PRO A 17 28.71 -0.77 9.88
CA PRO A 17 29.21 -0.69 8.51
C PRO A 17 28.14 -1.11 7.48
N PRO A 18 28.23 -0.64 6.22
CA PRO A 18 27.33 -1.02 5.13
C PRO A 18 27.64 -2.43 4.57
N ASP A 19 27.67 -3.45 5.42
CA ASP A 19 28.12 -4.82 5.12
C ASP A 19 26.97 -5.85 5.08
N LYS A 20 25.70 -5.41 5.06
CA LYS A 20 24.53 -6.29 5.16
C LYS A 20 23.93 -6.70 3.82
N GLY A 21 24.40 -6.16 2.71
CA GLY A 21 23.86 -6.43 1.37
C GLY A 21 23.79 -7.92 1.03
N ASP A 22 24.86 -8.67 1.33
CA ASP A 22 24.95 -10.11 1.05
C ASP A 22 24.05 -10.98 1.95
N THR A 23 23.43 -10.40 2.98
CA THR A 23 22.45 -11.13 3.81
C THR A 23 21.10 -11.31 3.12
N TYR A 24 20.88 -10.59 2.01
CA TYR A 24 19.70 -10.74 1.17
C TYR A 24 20.00 -11.74 0.06
N SER A 25 19.29 -12.86 0.06
CA SER A 25 19.47 -13.93 -0.92
C SER A 25 18.73 -13.71 -2.24
N PHE A 26 18.19 -12.51 -2.46
CA PHE A 26 17.26 -12.20 -3.55
C PHE A 26 17.50 -10.79 -4.09
N PRO A 27 17.12 -10.54 -5.35
CA PRO A 27 17.41 -9.27 -5.99
C PRO A 27 16.50 -8.16 -5.43
N PRO A 28 16.90 -6.88 -5.48
CA PRO A 28 16.16 -5.78 -4.84
C PRO A 28 14.69 -5.68 -5.21
N GLU A 29 14.32 -6.08 -6.42
CA GLU A 29 12.97 -6.03 -7.00
C GLU A 29 11.97 -6.93 -6.24
N GLU A 30 12.45 -7.94 -5.53
CA GLU A 30 11.62 -8.84 -4.71
C GLU A 30 11.46 -8.34 -3.26
N ASN A 31 11.94 -7.13 -2.96
CA ASN A 31 11.73 -6.50 -1.67
C ASN A 31 10.25 -6.11 -1.50
N LEU A 32 9.67 -6.47 -0.35
CA LEU A 32 8.29 -6.12 -0.02
C LEU A 32 8.05 -4.60 -0.08
N TRP A 33 9.05 -3.77 0.22
CA TRP A 33 8.98 -2.32 0.07
C TRP A 33 8.64 -1.90 -1.37
N LEU A 34 9.35 -2.46 -2.36
CA LEU A 34 9.09 -2.18 -3.77
C LEU A 34 7.73 -2.72 -4.21
N GLN A 35 7.29 -3.85 -3.65
CA GLN A 35 5.95 -4.38 -3.88
C GLN A 35 4.87 -3.44 -3.32
N CYS A 36 5.11 -2.79 -2.17
CA CYS A 36 4.23 -1.76 -1.64
C CYS A 36 4.15 -0.57 -2.59
N HIS A 37 5.29 -0.05 -3.04
CA HIS A 37 5.37 1.06 -3.99
C HIS A 37 4.66 0.76 -5.30
N GLN A 38 4.87 -0.42 -5.86
CA GLN A 38 4.17 -0.87 -7.06
C GLN A 38 2.65 -0.87 -6.85
N ALA A 39 2.18 -1.32 -5.70
CA ALA A 39 0.75 -1.33 -5.39
C ALA A 39 0.18 0.10 -5.23
N ILE A 40 0.92 1.02 -4.60
CA ILE A 40 0.55 2.44 -4.48
C ILE A 40 0.43 3.07 -5.86
N LEU A 41 1.44 2.90 -6.73
CA LEU A 41 1.41 3.43 -8.09
C LEU A 41 0.27 2.82 -8.92
N GLY A 42 -0.01 1.52 -8.72
CA GLY A 42 -1.14 0.85 -9.34
C GLY A 42 -2.50 1.39 -8.90
N GLU A 43 -2.67 1.71 -7.61
CA GLU A 43 -3.87 2.36 -7.07
C GLU A 43 -4.08 3.73 -7.73
N VAL A 44 -3.01 4.52 -7.82
CA VAL A 44 -3.04 5.85 -8.40
C VAL A 44 -3.38 5.83 -9.89
N GLU A 45 -2.79 4.91 -10.64
CA GLU A 45 -3.09 4.73 -12.06
C GLU A 45 -4.55 4.28 -12.27
N SER A 46 -5.06 3.37 -11.42
CA SER A 46 -6.45 2.90 -11.49
C SER A 46 -7.44 4.04 -11.29
N MET A 47 -7.21 4.89 -10.29
CA MET A 47 -8.04 6.06 -10.02
C MET A 47 -7.93 7.13 -11.11
N GLN A 48 -6.73 7.37 -11.64
CA GLN A 48 -6.53 8.29 -12.78
C GLN A 48 -7.41 7.87 -13.96
N LYS A 49 -7.33 6.59 -14.37
CA LYS A 49 -8.14 6.04 -15.46
C LYS A 49 -9.65 6.17 -15.19
N ALA A 50 -10.08 5.98 -13.94
CA ALA A 50 -11.47 6.13 -13.55
C ALA A 50 -11.95 7.59 -13.68
N LEU A 51 -11.16 8.55 -13.19
CA LEU A 51 -11.45 9.99 -13.28
C LEU A 51 -11.46 10.48 -14.73
N GLU A 52 -10.47 10.11 -15.53
CA GLU A 52 -10.40 10.45 -16.97
C GLU A 52 -11.65 9.96 -17.71
N ALA A 53 -12.02 8.69 -17.52
CA ALA A 53 -13.19 8.11 -18.16
C ALA A 53 -14.50 8.78 -17.70
N LEU A 54 -14.60 9.14 -16.42
CA LEU A 54 -15.75 9.86 -15.89
C LEU A 54 -15.87 11.26 -16.49
N VAL A 55 -14.80 12.05 -16.46
CA VAL A 55 -14.77 13.41 -17.02
C VAL A 55 -15.11 13.38 -18.52
N GLU A 56 -14.56 12.42 -19.27
CA GLU A 56 -14.86 12.31 -20.71
C GLU A 56 -16.33 11.99 -20.98
N ARG A 57 -16.93 11.05 -20.24
CA ARG A 57 -18.37 10.76 -20.38
C ARG A 57 -19.23 11.98 -20.06
N ARG A 58 -18.89 12.73 -19.01
CA ARG A 58 -19.62 13.93 -18.58
C ARG A 58 -19.65 15.02 -19.67
N LYS A 59 -18.62 15.14 -20.51
CA LYS A 59 -18.63 16.09 -21.66
C LYS A 59 -19.75 15.84 -22.68
N THR A 60 -20.23 14.60 -22.77
CA THR A 60 -21.30 14.19 -23.71
C THR A 60 -22.67 14.07 -23.07
N THR A 61 -22.74 14.16 -21.74
CA THR A 61 -23.98 14.14 -20.97
C THR A 61 -24.70 15.50 -21.10
N ALA A 62 -26.02 15.55 -20.92
CA ALA A 62 -26.73 16.83 -20.96
C ALA A 62 -26.18 17.77 -19.88
N LYS A 63 -25.98 19.03 -20.25
CA LYS A 63 -25.47 20.05 -19.32
C LYS A 63 -26.38 20.14 -18.09
N ASN A 64 -25.76 20.19 -16.91
CA ASN A 64 -26.40 20.28 -15.59
C ASN A 64 -27.06 19.01 -15.05
N GLU A 65 -26.89 17.84 -15.68
CA GLU A 65 -27.32 16.59 -15.03
C GLU A 65 -26.49 16.35 -13.75
N PRO A 66 -27.11 16.08 -12.59
CA PRO A 66 -26.39 15.75 -11.37
C PRO A 66 -25.54 14.48 -11.53
N LEU A 67 -24.49 14.35 -10.71
CA LEU A 67 -23.80 13.06 -10.59
C LEU A 67 -24.68 12.05 -9.86
N GLU A 68 -24.65 10.81 -10.33
CA GLU A 68 -25.31 9.72 -9.64
C GLU A 68 -24.60 9.41 -8.32
N ALA A 69 -25.37 9.15 -7.26
CA ALA A 69 -24.82 8.95 -5.92
C ALA A 69 -23.81 7.80 -5.83
N TRP A 70 -24.04 6.73 -6.58
CA TRP A 70 -23.13 5.58 -6.59
C TRP A 70 -21.74 5.94 -7.15
N VAL A 71 -21.63 6.91 -8.07
CA VAL A 71 -20.34 7.38 -8.62
C VAL A 71 -19.55 8.06 -7.50
N VAL A 72 -20.19 8.96 -6.78
CA VAL A 72 -19.58 9.70 -5.67
C VAL A 72 -19.16 8.75 -4.56
N ASP A 73 -20.01 7.80 -4.18
CA ASP A 73 -19.68 6.80 -3.16
C ASP A 73 -18.50 5.89 -3.58
N CYS A 74 -18.42 5.51 -4.85
CA CYS A 74 -17.29 4.75 -5.38
C CYS A 74 -15.98 5.57 -5.32
N LEU A 75 -16.00 6.82 -5.77
CA LEU A 75 -14.82 7.71 -5.70
C LEU A 75 -14.34 7.90 -4.27
N HIS A 76 -15.26 8.09 -3.32
CA HIS A 76 -14.92 8.19 -1.89
C HIS A 76 -14.37 6.88 -1.33
N THR A 77 -14.90 5.73 -1.74
CA THR A 77 -14.39 4.42 -1.33
C THR A 77 -12.95 4.22 -1.79
N VAL A 78 -12.67 4.54 -3.06
CA VAL A 78 -11.32 4.48 -3.65
C VAL A 78 -10.38 5.43 -2.91
N TRP A 79 -10.77 6.70 -2.75
CA TRP A 79 -9.96 7.69 -2.03
C TRP A 79 -9.66 7.29 -0.59
N SER A 80 -10.68 6.84 0.16
CA SER A 80 -10.50 6.46 1.56
C SER A 80 -9.58 5.25 1.70
N GLY A 81 -9.67 4.28 0.79
CA GLY A 81 -8.78 3.12 0.77
C GLY A 81 -7.34 3.52 0.49
N HIS A 82 -7.12 4.29 -0.58
CA HIS A 82 -5.80 4.78 -0.98
C HIS A 82 -5.14 5.61 0.11
N ARG A 83 -5.88 6.55 0.70
CA ARG A 83 -5.39 7.39 1.79
C ARG A 83 -4.97 6.57 3.01
N GLN A 84 -5.80 5.62 3.44
CA GLN A 84 -5.45 4.75 4.56
C GLN A 84 -4.18 3.94 4.27
N TYR A 85 -4.01 3.47 3.03
CA TYR A 85 -2.80 2.75 2.65
C TYR A 85 -1.58 3.68 2.73
N LEU A 86 -1.59 4.83 2.05
CA LEU A 86 -0.40 5.67 2.03
C LEU A 86 -0.02 6.23 3.41
N GLU A 87 -1.00 6.65 4.22
CA GLU A 87 -0.74 7.09 5.60
C GLU A 87 -0.06 5.99 6.43
N ALA A 88 -0.51 4.73 6.30
CA ALA A 88 0.11 3.60 6.99
C ALA A 88 1.50 3.27 6.44
N HIS A 89 1.69 3.34 5.12
CA HIS A 89 2.97 3.13 4.45
C HIS A 89 4.01 4.15 4.94
N HIS A 90 3.71 5.44 4.89
CA HIS A 90 4.63 6.48 5.41
C HIS A 90 4.88 6.33 6.92
N GLU A 91 3.87 5.98 7.71
CA GLU A 91 4.06 5.71 9.16
C GLU A 91 5.07 4.56 9.38
N HIS A 92 4.96 3.48 8.61
CA HIS A 92 5.89 2.36 8.68
C HIS A 92 7.34 2.78 8.34
N GLU A 93 7.51 3.60 7.30
CA GLU A 93 8.82 4.11 6.88
C GLU A 93 9.45 5.02 7.94
N GLU A 94 8.69 5.98 8.46
CA GLU A 94 9.20 6.97 9.40
C GLU A 94 9.44 6.40 10.81
N VAL A 95 8.48 5.64 11.32
CA VAL A 95 8.47 5.19 12.72
C VAL A 95 9.30 3.93 12.90
N LEU A 96 9.22 2.97 11.97
CA LEU A 96 9.86 1.67 12.19
C LEU A 96 11.22 1.58 11.53
N VAL A 97 11.32 2.03 10.28
CA VAL A 97 12.58 2.00 9.55
C VAL A 97 13.42 3.22 9.93
N GLY A 98 12.81 4.40 9.95
CA GLY A 98 13.47 5.67 10.27
C GLY A 98 14.14 5.67 11.64
N GLU A 99 13.52 5.11 12.68
CA GLU A 99 14.12 5.04 14.02
C GLU A 99 15.40 4.20 14.09
N ILE A 100 15.50 3.15 13.27
CA ILE A 100 16.69 2.31 13.19
C ILE A 100 17.71 2.93 12.24
N ALA A 101 17.25 3.42 11.09
CA ALA A 101 18.07 4.08 10.09
C ALA A 101 18.85 5.26 10.67
N LYS A 102 18.20 6.13 11.44
CA LYS A 102 18.81 7.31 12.10
C LYS A 102 19.98 6.98 13.02
N LYS A 103 20.14 5.71 13.44
CA LYS A 103 21.28 5.25 14.27
C LYS A 103 22.42 4.64 13.44
N ARG A 104 22.18 4.34 12.17
CA ARG A 104 23.10 3.59 11.29
C ARG A 104 23.63 4.43 10.14
N PHE A 105 22.77 5.17 9.46
CA PHE A 105 23.12 6.02 8.33
C PHE A 105 22.38 7.36 8.37
N GLN A 106 22.94 8.35 7.70
CA GLN A 106 22.35 9.66 7.54
C GLN A 106 21.11 9.53 6.64
N TRP A 107 19.92 9.82 7.18
CA TRP A 107 18.70 9.86 6.36
C TRP A 107 18.80 11.03 5.37
N PRO A 108 18.65 10.79 4.04
CA PRO A 108 18.63 11.86 3.04
C PRO A 108 17.54 12.89 3.37
N LYS A 109 17.88 14.18 3.33
CA LYS A 109 16.94 15.25 3.71
C LYS A 109 15.82 15.41 2.68
N GLU A 110 16.15 15.10 1.43
CA GLU A 110 15.29 15.21 0.26
C GLU A 110 14.03 14.35 0.41
N ILE A 111 14.16 13.14 0.98
CA ILE A 111 13.03 12.22 1.24
C ILE A 111 12.02 12.84 2.20
N SER A 112 12.49 13.38 3.33
CA SER A 112 11.57 13.95 4.33
C SER A 112 10.87 15.20 3.81
N SER A 113 11.53 16.04 3.01
CA SER A 113 10.87 17.22 2.43
C SER A 113 9.75 16.86 1.45
N THR A 114 9.87 15.73 0.73
CA THR A 114 8.83 15.33 -0.23
C THR A 114 7.56 14.81 0.43
N HIS A 115 7.60 14.34 1.68
CA HIS A 115 6.38 13.94 2.42
C HIS A 115 5.48 15.14 2.70
N ASP A 116 6.05 16.27 3.13
CA ASP A 116 5.30 17.51 3.41
C ASP A 116 4.57 18.02 2.16
N ASP A 117 5.21 17.95 1.00
CA ASP A 117 4.62 18.35 -0.28
C ASP A 117 3.46 17.42 -0.67
N LEU A 118 3.64 16.10 -0.53
CA LEU A 118 2.60 15.11 -0.79
C LEU A 118 1.40 15.30 0.16
N ASP A 119 1.63 15.57 1.44
CA ASP A 119 0.57 15.81 2.44
C ASP A 119 -0.32 16.99 2.06
N ASN A 120 0.27 18.07 1.53
CA ASN A 120 -0.49 19.22 1.03
C ASN A 120 -1.36 18.85 -0.18
N MET A 121 -0.86 18.00 -1.09
CA MET A 121 -1.63 17.49 -2.22
C MET A 121 -2.77 16.58 -1.75
N PHE A 122 -2.50 15.72 -0.75
CA PHE A 122 -3.50 14.87 -0.10
C PHE A 122 -4.67 15.68 0.44
N LYS A 123 -4.36 16.75 1.17
CA LYS A 123 -5.38 17.64 1.72
C LYS A 123 -6.22 18.29 0.60
N ALA A 124 -5.58 18.79 -0.45
CA ALA A 124 -6.29 19.40 -1.57
C ALA A 124 -7.23 18.40 -2.28
N ILE A 125 -6.79 17.16 -2.50
CA ILE A 125 -7.64 16.10 -3.07
C ILE A 125 -8.78 15.75 -2.12
N HIS A 126 -8.52 15.64 -0.82
CA HIS A 126 -9.55 15.36 0.18
C HIS A 126 -10.64 16.43 0.20
N ASP A 127 -10.26 17.71 0.19
CA ASP A 127 -11.20 18.83 0.16
C ASP A 127 -12.06 18.79 -1.12
N LEU A 128 -11.47 18.42 -2.27
CA LEU A 128 -12.22 18.24 -3.53
C LEU A 128 -13.20 17.07 -3.45
N MET A 129 -12.85 15.96 -2.80
CA MET A 129 -13.77 14.85 -2.56
C MET A 129 -14.97 15.28 -1.69
N VAL A 130 -14.72 16.06 -0.63
CA VAL A 130 -15.79 16.63 0.21
C VAL A 130 -16.70 17.56 -0.59
N ASN A 131 -16.11 18.42 -1.42
CA ASN A 131 -16.86 19.32 -2.30
C ASN A 131 -17.68 18.56 -3.35
N LEU A 132 -17.18 17.43 -3.85
CA LEU A 132 -17.89 16.60 -4.83
C LEU A 132 -19.19 16.03 -4.24
N ARG A 133 -19.14 15.56 -2.98
CA ARG A 133 -20.34 15.13 -2.25
C ARG A 133 -21.33 16.26 -2.05
N SER A 134 -20.83 17.44 -1.67
CA SER A 134 -21.66 18.63 -1.48
C SER A 134 -22.37 19.04 -2.79
N ALA A 135 -21.65 19.05 -3.92
CA ALA A 135 -22.21 19.38 -5.23
C ALA A 135 -23.27 18.37 -5.71
N MET A 136 -23.10 17.09 -5.36
CA MET A 136 -24.12 16.05 -5.62
C MET A 136 -25.40 16.31 -4.80
N GLU A 137 -25.26 16.67 -3.52
CA GLU A 137 -26.41 16.93 -2.63
C GLU A 137 -27.24 18.16 -3.06
N THR A 138 -26.59 19.19 -3.62
CA THR A 138 -27.27 20.36 -4.18
C THR A 138 -27.90 20.11 -5.56
N GLN A 139 -27.71 18.92 -6.12
CA GLN A 139 -28.15 18.53 -7.48
C GLN A 139 -27.64 19.51 -8.56
N ASN A 140 -26.48 20.12 -8.34
CA ASN A 140 -25.90 21.09 -9.26
C ASN A 140 -24.87 20.41 -10.17
N GLY A 141 -25.32 19.91 -11.32
CA GLY A 141 -24.44 19.19 -12.26
C GLY A 141 -23.23 19.99 -12.74
N LEU A 142 -23.38 21.31 -12.94
CA LEU A 142 -22.28 22.17 -13.39
C LEU A 142 -21.18 22.30 -12.34
N GLU A 143 -21.55 22.45 -11.08
CA GLU A 143 -20.60 22.53 -9.98
C GLU A 143 -19.86 21.19 -9.80
N ALA A 144 -20.58 20.08 -9.91
CA ALA A 144 -19.99 18.74 -9.87
C ALA A 144 -18.95 18.54 -10.99
N ASP A 145 -19.25 18.98 -12.22
CA ASP A 145 -18.29 18.91 -13.34
C ASP A 145 -17.03 19.73 -13.08
N GLN A 146 -17.18 20.96 -12.57
CA GLN A 146 -16.03 21.81 -12.21
C GLN A 146 -15.19 21.22 -11.07
N VAL A 147 -15.81 20.52 -10.12
CA VAL A 147 -15.08 19.80 -9.07
C VAL A 147 -14.33 18.61 -9.67
N LEU A 148 -14.95 17.83 -10.55
CA LEU A 148 -14.32 16.69 -11.21
C LEU A 148 -13.12 17.08 -12.08
N GLU A 149 -13.21 18.16 -12.85
CA GLU A 149 -12.10 18.66 -13.66
C GLU A 149 -10.90 19.05 -12.78
N ARG A 150 -11.15 19.80 -11.69
CA ARG A 150 -10.11 20.16 -10.72
C ARG A 150 -9.54 18.95 -9.99
N LEU A 151 -10.38 17.96 -9.68
CA LEU A 151 -9.96 16.72 -9.05
C LEU A 151 -9.02 15.93 -9.97
N LEU A 152 -9.36 15.79 -11.25
CA LEU A 152 -8.50 15.15 -12.24
C LEU A 152 -7.16 15.89 -12.41
N GLU A 153 -7.18 17.22 -12.47
CA GLU A 153 -5.96 18.04 -12.53
C GLU A 153 -5.07 17.79 -11.30
N LYS A 154 -5.64 17.84 -10.09
CA LYS A 154 -4.90 17.60 -8.85
C LYS A 154 -4.39 16.18 -8.72
N TRP A 155 -5.18 15.19 -9.12
CA TRP A 155 -4.76 13.79 -9.14
C TRP A 155 -3.60 13.56 -10.09
N THR A 156 -3.65 14.15 -11.29
CA THR A 156 -2.57 14.04 -12.28
C THR A 156 -1.26 14.62 -11.73
N GLY A 157 -1.33 15.80 -11.09
CA GLY A 157 -0.18 16.37 -10.40
C GLY A 157 0.34 15.47 -9.28
N TYR A 158 -0.57 14.96 -8.44
CA TYR A 158 -0.24 14.09 -7.32
C TYR A 158 0.44 12.79 -7.77
N GLN A 159 -0.09 12.14 -8.81
CA GLN A 159 0.51 10.94 -9.39
C GLN A 159 1.97 11.17 -9.81
N LYS A 160 2.23 12.30 -10.47
CA LYS A 160 3.58 12.65 -10.92
C LYS A 160 4.53 12.81 -9.74
N GLU A 161 4.17 13.62 -8.75
CA GLU A 161 5.04 13.89 -7.60
C GLU A 161 5.23 12.64 -6.73
N LEU A 162 4.18 11.83 -6.53
CA LEU A 162 4.30 10.54 -5.83
C LEU A 162 5.24 9.57 -6.55
N THR A 163 5.17 9.51 -7.89
CA THR A 163 6.09 8.68 -8.68
C THR A 163 7.54 9.11 -8.46
N LEU A 164 7.82 10.42 -8.53
CA LEU A 164 9.17 10.95 -8.30
C LEU A 164 9.67 10.66 -6.87
N HIS A 165 8.79 10.78 -5.89
CA HIS A 165 9.10 10.46 -4.50
C HIS A 165 9.47 8.98 -4.32
N ILE A 166 8.63 8.07 -4.83
CA ILE A 166 8.89 6.62 -4.80
C ILE A 166 10.18 6.26 -5.54
N GLU A 167 10.43 6.83 -6.72
CA GLU A 167 11.68 6.62 -7.46
C GLU A 167 12.90 7.05 -6.66
N LEU A 168 12.81 8.17 -5.94
CA LEU A 168 13.88 8.66 -5.08
C LEU A 168 14.12 7.72 -3.90
N GLU A 169 13.08 7.21 -3.24
CA GLU A 169 13.19 6.24 -2.15
C GLU A 169 13.83 4.92 -2.60
N GLU A 170 13.36 4.37 -3.72
CA GLU A 170 13.89 3.13 -4.27
C GLU A 170 15.35 3.28 -4.71
N ALA A 171 15.72 4.44 -5.24
CA ALA A 171 17.10 4.73 -5.64
C ALA A 171 18.02 5.02 -4.45
N THR A 172 17.49 5.44 -3.30
CA THR A 172 18.30 5.91 -2.16
C THR A 172 18.10 5.08 -0.89
N ILE A 173 16.90 5.12 -0.32
CA ILE A 173 16.55 4.49 0.96
C ILE A 173 16.67 2.98 0.89
N VAL A 174 16.15 2.34 -0.16
CA VAL A 174 16.17 0.87 -0.26
C VAL A 174 17.62 0.31 -0.29
N PRO A 175 18.55 0.85 -1.10
CA PRO A 175 19.96 0.48 -1.04
C PRO A 175 20.59 0.71 0.33
N LEU A 176 20.30 1.85 1.00
CA LEU A 176 20.81 2.13 2.34
C LEU A 176 20.29 1.11 3.37
N VAL A 177 18.99 0.86 3.39
CA VAL A 177 18.39 -0.14 4.29
C VAL A 177 19.06 -1.51 4.07
N ARG A 178 19.23 -1.95 2.82
CA ARG A 178 19.89 -3.24 2.53
C ARG A 178 21.36 -3.26 2.90
N ALA A 179 22.07 -2.14 2.80
CA ALA A 179 23.47 -2.04 3.18
C ALA A 179 23.67 -2.09 4.69
N TYR A 180 22.78 -1.46 5.46
CA TYR A 180 22.95 -1.27 6.91
C TYR A 180 22.08 -2.18 7.79
N MET A 181 21.12 -2.91 7.22
CA MET A 181 20.21 -3.81 7.94
C MET A 181 20.25 -5.19 7.30
N SER A 182 20.35 -6.22 8.11
CA SER A 182 20.30 -7.59 7.59
C SER A 182 18.88 -7.99 7.20
N HIS A 183 18.75 -8.95 6.28
CA HIS A 183 17.44 -9.48 5.88
C HIS A 183 16.62 -9.99 7.08
N ASN A 184 17.26 -10.64 8.07
CA ASN A 184 16.56 -11.09 9.28
C ASN A 184 16.03 -9.91 10.12
N GLU A 185 16.79 -8.82 10.26
CA GLU A 185 16.34 -7.61 10.98
C GLU A 185 15.14 -6.98 10.28
N MET A 186 15.20 -6.86 8.95
CA MET A 186 14.07 -6.36 8.17
C MET A 186 12.84 -7.26 8.30
N ASN A 187 12.98 -8.58 8.24
CA ASN A 187 11.83 -9.48 8.40
C ASN A 187 11.19 -9.34 9.77
N MET A 188 11.96 -9.15 10.84
CA MET A 188 11.40 -8.89 12.17
C MET A 188 10.58 -7.60 12.21
N LEU A 189 11.03 -6.55 11.53
CA LEU A 189 10.26 -5.31 11.40
C LEU A 189 9.01 -5.53 10.57
N ILE A 190 9.12 -6.23 9.45
CA ILE A 190 7.96 -6.58 8.60
C ILE A 190 6.92 -7.36 9.40
N PHE A 191 7.31 -8.38 10.15
CA PHE A 191 6.36 -9.12 11.00
C PHE A 191 5.71 -8.24 12.07
N LYS A 192 6.43 -7.25 12.61
CA LYS A 192 5.86 -6.26 13.52
C LYS A 192 4.84 -5.37 12.79
N MET A 193 5.15 -4.90 11.58
CA MET A 193 4.27 -4.08 10.72
C MET A 193 2.99 -4.82 10.35
N MET A 194 3.11 -6.07 9.91
CA MET A 194 1.98 -6.92 9.49
C MET A 194 0.92 -7.11 10.59
N SER A 195 1.25 -6.85 11.85
CA SER A 195 0.29 -6.93 12.95
C SER A 195 -0.68 -5.74 13.00
N ASN A 196 -0.30 -4.59 12.44
CA ASN A 196 -1.09 -3.36 12.43
C ASN A 196 -1.45 -2.87 11.02
N VAL A 197 -0.89 -3.50 9.99
CA VAL A 197 -1.11 -3.12 8.60
C VAL A 197 -2.61 -3.14 8.24
N PRO A 198 -3.13 -2.09 7.61
CA PRO A 198 -4.50 -2.10 7.11
C PRO A 198 -4.76 -3.27 6.15
N LYS A 199 -5.95 -3.85 6.23
CA LYS A 199 -6.34 -4.93 5.30
C LYS A 199 -6.36 -4.45 3.85
N ASN A 200 -6.65 -3.16 3.62
CA ASN A 200 -6.64 -2.56 2.30
C ASN A 200 -5.24 -2.65 1.68
N GLU A 201 -4.21 -2.24 2.41
CA GLU A 201 -2.80 -2.31 2.01
C GLU A 201 -2.38 -3.74 1.65
N LEU A 202 -2.63 -4.72 2.53
CA LEU A 202 -2.30 -6.12 2.23
C LEU A 202 -3.00 -6.62 0.97
N GLY A 203 -4.27 -6.24 0.80
CA GLY A 203 -5.03 -6.62 -0.38
C GLY A 203 -4.51 -5.96 -1.65
N ALA A 204 -4.10 -4.69 -1.58
CA ALA A 204 -3.50 -3.95 -2.69
C ALA A 204 -2.19 -4.60 -3.14
N ILE A 205 -1.28 -4.89 -2.21
CA ILE A 205 0.00 -5.56 -2.49
C ILE A 205 -0.26 -6.88 -3.22
N VAL A 206 -1.12 -7.74 -2.68
CA VAL A 206 -1.41 -9.04 -3.32
C VAL A 206 -2.08 -8.87 -4.68
N HIS A 207 -2.93 -7.85 -4.86
CA HIS A 207 -3.59 -7.59 -6.13
C HIS A 207 -2.59 -7.19 -7.23
N TYR A 208 -1.69 -6.24 -6.95
CA TYR A 208 -0.78 -5.68 -7.94
C TYR A 208 0.48 -6.54 -8.14
N THR A 209 0.98 -7.22 -7.11
CA THR A 209 2.07 -8.19 -7.24
C THR A 209 1.60 -9.51 -7.87
N GLY A 210 0.34 -9.89 -7.63
CA GLY A 210 -0.25 -11.14 -8.11
C GLY A 210 -0.20 -12.27 -7.09
N GLU A 211 -1.33 -12.98 -6.96
CA GLU A 211 -1.51 -14.03 -5.94
C GLU A 211 -0.51 -15.18 -6.05
N GLU A 212 -0.19 -15.60 -7.29
CA GLU A 212 0.77 -16.67 -7.52
C GLU A 212 2.17 -16.25 -7.07
N HIS A 213 2.62 -15.06 -7.49
CA HIS A 213 3.93 -14.51 -7.12
C HIS A 213 4.05 -14.36 -5.60
N ILE A 214 3.04 -13.82 -4.92
CA ILE A 214 3.05 -13.72 -3.46
C ILE A 214 3.24 -15.10 -2.81
N ARG A 215 2.56 -16.14 -3.30
CA ARG A 215 2.60 -17.47 -2.69
C ARG A 215 3.89 -18.23 -2.96
N THR A 216 4.42 -18.12 -4.19
CA THR A 216 5.56 -18.93 -4.64
C THR A 216 6.89 -18.22 -4.47
N VAL A 217 6.89 -16.89 -4.35
CA VAL A 217 8.08 -16.04 -4.32
C VAL A 217 8.12 -15.25 -2.99
N THR A 218 7.24 -14.27 -2.81
CA THR A 218 7.30 -13.34 -1.65
C THR A 218 7.21 -14.05 -0.31
N MET A 219 6.19 -14.90 -0.09
CA MET A 219 5.99 -15.56 1.20
C MET A 219 7.17 -16.46 1.60
N PRO A 220 7.67 -17.37 0.73
CA PRO A 220 8.89 -18.12 1.02
C PRO A 220 10.10 -17.24 1.35
N TYR A 221 10.29 -16.14 0.62
CA TYR A 221 11.44 -15.24 0.81
C TYR A 221 11.39 -14.52 2.15
N GLN A 222 10.22 -13.99 2.48
CA GLN A 222 9.97 -13.33 3.76
C GLN A 222 9.84 -14.34 4.92
N ARG A 223 9.99 -15.65 4.64
CA ARG A 223 9.79 -16.76 5.58
C ARG A 223 8.42 -16.70 6.26
N MET A 224 7.41 -16.21 5.54
CA MET A 224 6.03 -16.16 6.00
C MET A 224 5.45 -17.58 6.02
N PRO A 225 4.86 -18.03 7.13
CA PRO A 225 4.17 -19.31 7.17
C PRO A 225 3.04 -19.40 6.14
N SER A 226 2.94 -20.53 5.43
CA SER A 226 1.97 -20.72 4.35
C SER A 226 0.50 -20.58 4.79
N PHE A 227 0.18 -20.82 6.06
CA PHE A 227 -1.20 -20.65 6.56
C PHE A 227 -1.66 -19.18 6.54
N LEU A 228 -0.74 -18.21 6.61
CA LEU A 228 -1.07 -16.78 6.52
C LEU A 228 -1.73 -16.42 5.18
N TRP A 229 -1.45 -17.19 4.13
CA TRP A 229 -2.13 -17.03 2.84
C TRP A 229 -3.65 -17.10 3.01
N ASN A 230 -4.15 -18.21 3.55
CA ASN A 230 -5.59 -18.45 3.65
C ASN A 230 -6.26 -17.60 4.73
N TRP A 231 -5.51 -17.19 5.76
CA TRP A 231 -6.09 -16.53 6.95
C TRP A 231 -6.02 -15.01 6.89
N LEU A 232 -5.01 -14.45 6.22
CA LEU A 232 -4.75 -13.02 6.21
C LEU A 232 -4.77 -12.46 4.79
N LEU A 233 -3.89 -12.97 3.91
CA LEU A 233 -3.65 -12.36 2.59
C LEU A 233 -4.82 -12.58 1.61
N LYS A 234 -5.33 -13.81 1.51
CA LYS A 234 -6.45 -14.13 0.61
C LYS A 234 -7.74 -13.37 0.97
N PRO A 235 -8.17 -13.33 2.26
CA PRO A 235 -9.30 -12.49 2.65
C PRO A 235 -9.06 -11.00 2.41
N ALA A 236 -7.83 -10.51 2.60
CA ALA A 236 -7.48 -9.11 2.37
C ALA A 236 -7.61 -8.74 0.88
N VAL A 237 -7.05 -9.53 -0.05
CA VAL A 237 -7.16 -9.26 -1.49
C VAL A 237 -8.59 -9.39 -2.00
N ASP A 238 -9.38 -10.32 -1.46
CA ASP A 238 -10.81 -10.43 -1.80
C ASP A 238 -11.58 -9.18 -1.36
N ALA A 239 -11.36 -8.71 -0.13
CA ALA A 239 -11.98 -7.49 0.36
C ALA A 239 -11.55 -6.26 -0.44
N TYR A 240 -10.25 -6.13 -0.73
CA TYR A 240 -9.68 -5.06 -1.55
C TYR A 240 -10.32 -5.02 -2.95
N ARG A 241 -10.39 -6.16 -3.63
CA ARG A 241 -11.02 -6.24 -4.97
C ARG A 241 -12.50 -5.88 -4.94
N LEU A 242 -13.23 -6.35 -3.94
CA LEU A 242 -14.66 -6.06 -3.79
C LEU A 242 -14.95 -4.60 -3.43
N THR A 243 -14.00 -3.90 -2.82
CA THR A 243 -14.15 -2.52 -2.37
C THR A 243 -13.46 -1.57 -3.34
N TYR A 244 -12.13 -1.46 -3.29
CA TYR A 244 -11.34 -0.56 -4.10
C TYR A 244 -11.49 -0.84 -5.61
N VAL A 245 -11.07 -2.02 -6.07
CA VAL A 245 -11.01 -2.33 -7.52
C VAL A 245 -12.39 -2.25 -8.16
N ALA A 246 -13.41 -2.86 -7.54
CA ALA A 246 -14.77 -2.82 -8.06
C ALA A 246 -15.34 -1.40 -8.11
N SER A 247 -14.97 -0.51 -7.17
CA SER A 247 -15.43 0.89 -7.16
C SER A 247 -14.73 1.71 -8.26
N ALA A 248 -13.41 1.55 -8.40
CA ALA A 248 -12.65 2.19 -9.46
C ALA A 248 -13.14 1.74 -10.85
N GLU A 249 -13.37 0.44 -11.04
CA GLU A 249 -13.89 -0.11 -12.29
C GLU A 249 -15.33 0.30 -12.58
N ALA A 250 -16.21 0.36 -11.57
CA ALA A 250 -17.57 0.86 -11.73
C ALA A 250 -17.58 2.29 -12.25
N VAL A 251 -16.76 3.17 -11.66
CA VAL A 251 -16.59 4.54 -12.13
C VAL A 251 -15.96 4.55 -13.52
N ARG A 252 -14.90 3.77 -13.77
CA ARG A 252 -14.24 3.74 -15.08
C ARG A 252 -15.18 3.30 -16.20
N LEU A 253 -16.02 2.30 -15.96
CA LEU A 253 -16.95 1.74 -16.94
C LEU A 253 -18.27 2.54 -17.04
N GLY A 254 -18.59 3.36 -16.05
CA GLY A 254 -19.89 4.05 -16.00
C GLY A 254 -21.05 3.10 -15.69
N ILE A 255 -20.78 2.01 -14.98
CA ILE A 255 -21.78 1.01 -14.61
C ILE A 255 -21.74 0.85 -13.09
N PRO A 256 -22.89 0.97 -12.38
CA PRO A 256 -22.93 0.77 -10.94
C PRO A 256 -22.36 -0.59 -10.57
N LYS A 257 -21.55 -0.65 -9.51
CA LYS A 257 -21.13 -1.91 -8.92
C LYS A 257 -22.39 -2.73 -8.61
N HIS A 258 -22.49 -3.93 -9.19
CA HIS A 258 -23.60 -4.83 -8.89
C HIS A 258 -23.71 -5.01 -7.38
N SER A 259 -24.86 -4.63 -6.83
CA SER A 259 -25.16 -4.71 -5.41
C SER A 259 -25.35 -6.14 -4.93
N GLU A 260 -25.02 -7.17 -5.74
CA GLU A 260 -25.19 -8.55 -5.33
C GLU A 260 -24.45 -8.73 -4.00
N PRO A 261 -25.20 -8.92 -2.90
CA PRO A 261 -24.58 -9.14 -1.63
C PRO A 261 -23.86 -10.46 -1.79
N MET A 262 -22.53 -10.42 -1.76
CA MET A 262 -21.73 -11.60 -1.45
C MET A 262 -22.46 -12.29 -0.30
N PRO A 263 -22.82 -13.59 -0.42
CA PRO A 263 -23.60 -14.26 0.61
C PRO A 263 -22.83 -14.16 1.91
N VAL A 264 -23.22 -13.18 2.74
CA VAL A 264 -22.58 -12.86 4.02
C VAL A 264 -22.62 -14.11 4.90
N GLY A 265 -23.57 -15.01 4.63
CA GLY A 265 -23.69 -16.34 5.22
C GLY A 265 -22.52 -17.28 5.00
N LEU A 266 -21.73 -17.20 3.92
CA LEU A 266 -20.57 -18.09 3.76
C LEU A 266 -19.35 -17.58 4.54
N ILE A 267 -19.04 -16.28 4.47
CA ILE A 267 -17.93 -15.68 5.22
C ILE A 267 -18.26 -15.65 6.73
N SER A 268 -19.47 -15.28 7.12
CA SER A 268 -19.91 -15.30 8.53
C SER A 268 -19.98 -16.71 9.12
N ARG A 269 -20.38 -17.73 8.36
CA ARG A 269 -20.36 -19.13 8.86
C ARG A 269 -18.94 -19.72 8.88
N PHE A 270 -18.06 -19.31 7.97
CA PHE A 270 -16.64 -19.67 8.03
C PHE A 270 -15.97 -19.01 9.25
N PHE A 271 -16.23 -17.73 9.52
CA PHE A 271 -15.69 -17.02 10.68
C PHE A 271 -16.35 -17.46 12.01
N LYS A 272 -17.67 -17.68 12.09
CA LYS A 272 -18.32 -18.20 13.31
C LYS A 272 -18.00 -19.68 13.57
N GLY A 273 -17.80 -20.48 12.52
CA GLY A 273 -17.40 -21.89 12.64
C GLY A 273 -15.94 -22.06 13.12
N ILE A 274 -15.03 -21.19 12.68
CA ILE A 274 -13.61 -21.23 13.07
C ILE A 274 -13.37 -20.47 14.39
N MET A 275 -14.02 -19.33 14.63
CA MET A 275 -13.90 -18.59 15.91
C MET A 275 -14.60 -19.32 17.07
N GLY A 276 -15.51 -20.26 16.79
CA GLY A 276 -16.12 -21.11 17.81
C GLY A 276 -15.22 -22.25 18.31
N TYR A 277 -14.15 -22.60 17.59
CA TYR A 277 -13.25 -23.70 17.96
C TYR A 277 -11.78 -23.30 18.12
N PHE A 278 -11.34 -22.17 17.55
CA PHE A 278 -9.99 -21.64 17.76
C PHE A 278 -10.02 -20.11 17.71
N SER A 279 -10.54 -19.46 18.76
CA SER A 279 -10.14 -18.10 19.07
C SER A 279 -8.71 -18.16 19.63
N VAL A 280 -7.72 -18.35 18.77
CA VAL A 280 -6.33 -18.09 19.17
C VAL A 280 -6.26 -16.58 19.39
N PRO A 281 -6.10 -16.09 20.63
CA PRO A 281 -6.01 -14.66 20.87
C PRO A 281 -4.91 -14.07 19.99
N PHE A 282 -5.10 -12.86 19.47
CA PHE A 282 -4.06 -12.18 18.68
C PHE A 282 -2.70 -12.16 19.39
N SER A 283 -2.71 -12.09 20.72
CA SER A 283 -1.52 -12.22 21.57
C SER A 283 -0.84 -13.60 21.51
N VAL A 284 -1.58 -14.68 21.23
CA VAL A 284 -1.01 -16.01 20.99
C VAL A 284 -0.44 -16.11 19.57
N LEU A 285 -1.06 -15.48 18.57
CA LEU A 285 -0.45 -15.39 17.23
C LEU A 285 0.84 -14.57 17.28
N GLN A 286 0.86 -13.44 18.01
CA GLN A 286 2.08 -12.66 18.27
C GLN A 286 3.14 -13.51 19.00
N LYS A 287 2.76 -14.32 19.99
CA LYS A 287 3.68 -15.24 20.66
C LYS A 287 4.20 -16.33 19.73
N VAL A 288 3.37 -16.90 18.85
CA VAL A 288 3.78 -17.89 17.86
C VAL A 288 4.73 -17.27 16.84
N LEU A 289 4.42 -16.08 16.31
CA LEU A 289 5.30 -15.36 15.38
C LEU A 289 6.62 -14.97 16.05
N ALA A 290 6.59 -14.46 17.29
CA ALA A 290 7.79 -14.15 18.06
C ALA A 290 8.62 -15.41 18.38
N THR A 291 7.97 -16.53 18.69
CA THR A 291 8.65 -17.82 18.94
C THR A 291 9.27 -18.37 17.66
N LEU A 292 8.56 -18.30 16.52
CA LEU A 292 9.08 -18.72 15.21
C LEU A 292 10.24 -17.85 14.74
N ALA A 293 10.19 -16.53 15.01
CA ALA A 293 11.29 -15.61 14.75
C ALA A 293 12.53 -15.94 15.62
N ALA A 294 12.31 -16.34 16.88
CA ALA A 294 13.37 -16.71 17.81
C ALA A 294 13.93 -18.14 17.58
N SER A 295 13.14 -19.06 17.05
CA SER A 295 13.48 -20.49 16.90
C SER A 295 14.18 -20.83 15.59
N ASN A 296 14.67 -19.84 14.85
CA ASN A 296 15.39 -20.05 13.60
C ASN A 296 16.89 -19.78 13.80
N PRO A 297 17.62 -20.61 14.58
CA PRO A 297 19.06 -20.51 14.62
C PRO A 297 19.56 -20.90 13.24
N THR A 298 20.28 -19.98 12.60
CA THR A 298 21.17 -20.28 11.48
C THR A 298 21.90 -21.58 11.78
N LYS A 299 21.57 -22.65 11.05
CA LYS A 299 22.51 -23.76 10.88
C LYS A 299 23.71 -23.16 10.17
N VAL A 300 24.69 -22.72 10.95
CA VAL A 300 26.05 -22.44 10.50
C VAL A 300 26.52 -23.73 9.83
N LEU A 301 26.55 -23.73 8.51
CA LEU A 301 27.37 -24.67 7.76
C LEU A 301 28.80 -24.38 8.20
N LYS A 302 29.35 -25.22 9.08
CA LYS A 302 30.79 -25.30 9.24
C LYS A 302 31.33 -25.86 7.93
N SER A 303 32.03 -25.02 7.19
CA SER A 303 32.94 -25.48 6.14
C SER A 303 34.13 -26.14 6.82
N ASP A 304 34.31 -27.44 6.57
CA ASP A 304 35.62 -28.07 6.59
C ASP A 304 36.43 -27.62 5.35
#